data_AF-K1ESH4-F1
#
_entry.id   AF-K1ESH4-F1
#
_cell.length_a   1.000
_cell.length_b   1.000
_cell.length_c   1.000
_cell.angle_alpha   90.00
_cell.angle_beta   90.00
_cell.angle_gamma   90.00
#
_symmetry.space_group_name_H-M   'P 1'
#
loop_
_entity.id
_entity.type
_entity.pdbx_description
1 polymer ?
#
loop_
_entity_poly.entity_id
_entity_poly.type
_entity_poly.pdbx_seq_one_letter_code
_entity_poly.pdbx_strand_id
1 'polypeptide(L)'
;MALTPEDVLNKTFTQTQFRRGYDEREVDDFLDEVVAEMRRMVKDSEDLRARAADGSGAPAPVAAAAGGSGQADEALTRENRDLRARLDDLRTRFEKETAARAAAEKRAGELERSARANDEQAKGDNAKVDKAQLGADERIATVNARAQEAEERAQQRIQAANAAAEKAEAEAKQRQEAAAAQPAAPAAAATDGGAGQMAAAAGGGAGASGLIALAQRLHDEHVAEGQSQRDKLIAEAQRKHDELVSTGQGKHDEFVKTGQGKRDQFIGEGTTQRDKLISDAQTKSTTMVSEAEAQRKKILDDLNAQKTKIEAQIAELTTYERDYRRKLKDFISTQLKGLESTPALAPETTSSKS
;
A
#
# COMPACT_ATOMS: atom_id res chain seq x y z
N MET A 1 -0.63 17.77 -44.58
CA MET A 1 0.72 17.68 -43.99
C MET A 1 0.51 17.11 -42.60
N ALA A 2 0.91 15.86 -42.36
CA ALA A 2 0.71 15.20 -41.06
C ALA A 2 1.79 15.69 -40.09
N LEU A 3 1.41 15.91 -38.82
CA LEU A 3 2.34 16.19 -37.75
C LEU A 3 3.33 15.03 -37.63
N THR A 4 4.62 15.32 -37.55
CA THR A 4 5.63 14.31 -37.26
C THR A 4 5.76 14.11 -35.75
N PRO A 5 6.22 12.94 -35.27
CA PRO A 5 6.49 12.73 -33.85
C PRO A 5 7.45 13.78 -33.27
N GLU A 6 8.39 14.27 -34.08
CA GLU A 6 9.36 15.30 -33.69
C GLU A 6 8.72 16.70 -33.59
N ASP A 7 7.62 16.96 -34.31
CA ASP A 7 6.87 18.23 -34.20
C ASP A 7 6.09 18.34 -32.89
N VAL A 8 5.73 17.20 -32.30
CA VAL A 8 5.00 17.13 -31.02
C VAL A 8 5.97 17.32 -29.85
N LEU A 9 7.16 16.71 -29.91
CA LEU A 9 8.22 16.88 -28.90
C LEU A 9 8.74 18.32 -28.81
N ASN A 10 8.82 19.02 -29.94
CA ASN A 10 9.32 20.41 -29.98
C ASN A 10 8.20 21.44 -29.71
N LYS A 11 7.00 21.02 -29.35
CA LYS A 11 5.85 21.92 -29.19
C LYS A 11 5.87 22.61 -27.83
N THR A 12 6.11 23.92 -27.81
CA THR A 12 6.01 24.74 -26.59
C THR A 12 4.63 25.40 -26.45
N PHE A 13 4.04 25.34 -25.25
CA PHE A 13 2.79 26.02 -24.92
C PHE A 13 3.05 27.31 -24.11
N THR A 14 2.17 28.31 -24.25
CA THR A 14 2.28 29.57 -23.50
C THR A 14 1.78 29.40 -22.07
N GLN A 15 2.61 29.68 -21.06
CA GLN A 15 2.25 29.58 -19.65
C GLN A 15 1.25 30.70 -19.26
N THR A 16 0.06 30.34 -18.76
CA THR A 16 -0.96 31.32 -18.36
C THR A 16 -0.97 31.51 -16.85
N GLN A 17 -0.46 32.65 -16.35
CA GLN A 17 -0.39 32.92 -14.90
C GLN A 17 -1.73 33.36 -14.28
N PHE A 18 -2.68 33.85 -15.09
CA PHE A 18 -3.95 34.42 -14.61
C PHE A 18 -5.19 33.62 -15.01
N ARG A 19 -5.03 32.44 -15.63
CA ARG A 19 -6.12 31.55 -16.04
C ARG A 19 -5.83 30.13 -15.56
N ARG A 20 -6.87 29.36 -15.27
CA ARG A 20 -6.72 27.92 -14.99
C ARG A 20 -6.15 27.25 -16.25
N GLY A 21 -4.89 26.84 -16.17
CA GLY A 21 -4.20 26.05 -17.19
C GLY A 21 -4.18 24.57 -16.82
N TYR A 22 -3.70 23.75 -17.76
CA TYR A 22 -3.35 22.35 -17.49
C TYR A 22 -2.02 22.29 -16.72
N ASP A 23 -1.83 21.28 -15.87
CA ASP A 23 -0.54 21.05 -15.19
C ASP A 23 0.50 20.66 -16.23
N GLU A 24 1.67 21.32 -16.20
CA GLU A 24 2.73 21.12 -17.19
C GLU A 24 3.20 19.66 -17.22
N ARG A 25 3.26 18.99 -16.06
CA ARG A 25 3.72 17.60 -15.97
C ARG A 25 2.69 16.62 -16.55
N GLU A 26 1.41 16.86 -16.30
CA GLU A 26 0.34 16.04 -16.88
C GLU A 26 0.28 16.17 -18.41
N VAL A 27 0.57 17.38 -18.92
CA VAL A 27 0.65 17.62 -20.36
C VAL A 27 1.89 16.94 -20.94
N ASP A 28 3.05 17.05 -20.30
CA ASP A 28 4.29 16.41 -20.75
C ASP A 28 4.15 14.86 -20.77
N ASP A 29 3.61 14.26 -19.71
CA ASP A 29 3.36 12.82 -19.62
C ASP A 29 2.41 12.32 -20.74
N PHE A 30 1.36 13.11 -21.04
CA PHE A 30 0.44 12.79 -22.13
C PHE A 30 1.09 12.92 -23.52
N LEU A 31 1.95 13.91 -23.71
CA LEU A 31 2.67 14.09 -24.98
C LEU A 31 3.67 12.96 -25.22
N ASP A 32 4.32 12.43 -24.19
CA ASP A 32 5.19 11.26 -24.29
C ASP A 32 4.42 10.01 -24.78
N GLU A 33 3.21 9.78 -24.25
CA GLU A 33 2.34 8.69 -24.69
C GLU A 33 1.91 8.86 -26.16
N VAL A 34 1.51 10.08 -26.55
CA VAL A 34 1.12 10.40 -27.94
C VAL A 34 2.29 10.19 -28.90
N VAL A 35 3.50 10.60 -28.54
CA VAL A 35 4.70 10.42 -29.37
C VAL A 35 5.04 8.94 -29.52
N ALA A 36 4.93 8.14 -28.46
CA ALA A 36 5.15 6.70 -28.51
C ALA A 36 4.18 6.02 -29.49
N GLU A 37 2.89 6.36 -29.42
CA GLU A 37 1.88 5.77 -30.30
C GLU A 37 2.01 6.28 -31.73
N MET A 38 2.39 7.54 -31.95
CA MET A 38 2.66 8.05 -33.31
C MET A 38 3.87 7.37 -33.95
N ARG A 39 4.95 7.12 -33.19
CA ARG A 39 6.11 6.35 -33.69
C ARG A 39 5.72 4.93 -34.05
N ARG A 40 4.86 4.30 -33.24
CA ARG A 40 4.31 2.98 -33.53
C ARG A 40 3.46 2.98 -34.79
N MET A 41 2.53 3.94 -34.95
CA MET A 41 1.68 4.03 -36.15
C MET A 41 2.48 4.28 -37.44
N VAL A 42 3.56 5.07 -37.38
CA VAL A 42 4.45 5.28 -38.52
C VAL A 42 5.17 3.98 -38.88
N LYS A 43 5.71 3.27 -37.89
CA LYS A 43 6.36 1.97 -38.10
C LYS A 43 5.40 0.93 -38.67
N ASP A 44 4.20 0.82 -38.12
CA ASP A 44 3.17 -0.10 -38.62
C ASP A 44 2.78 0.24 -40.08
N SER A 45 2.72 1.53 -40.43
CA SER A 45 2.46 1.98 -41.81
C SER A 45 3.61 1.64 -42.76
N GLU A 46 4.85 1.73 -42.30
CA GLU A 46 6.04 1.33 -43.06
C GLU A 46 6.10 -0.18 -43.25
N ASP A 47 5.83 -0.97 -42.21
CA ASP A 47 5.76 -2.43 -42.26
C ASP A 47 4.63 -2.92 -43.19
N LEU A 48 3.46 -2.26 -43.15
CA LEU A 48 2.34 -2.55 -44.05
C LEU A 48 2.67 -2.18 -45.51
N ARG A 49 3.36 -1.06 -45.74
CA ARG A 49 3.83 -0.68 -47.08
C ARG A 49 4.91 -1.61 -47.61
N ALA A 50 5.83 -2.05 -46.76
CA ALA A 50 6.86 -3.04 -47.11
C ALA A 50 6.22 -4.38 -47.50
N ARG A 51 5.23 -4.84 -46.72
CA ARG A 51 4.45 -6.05 -47.03
C ARG A 51 3.64 -5.93 -48.33
N ALA A 52 3.09 -4.75 -48.62
CA ALA A 52 2.38 -4.50 -49.87
C ALA A 52 3.34 -4.43 -51.08
N ALA A 53 4.56 -3.91 -50.89
CA ALA A 53 5.58 -3.87 -51.93
C ALA A 53 6.07 -5.29 -52.29
N ASP A 54 6.37 -6.13 -51.30
CA ASP A 54 6.78 -7.52 -51.51
C ASP A 54 5.69 -8.38 -52.20
N GLY A 55 4.41 -8.09 -51.95
CA GLY A 55 3.29 -8.82 -52.55
C GLY A 55 2.91 -8.38 -53.97
N SER A 56 3.49 -7.30 -54.49
CA SER A 56 3.05 -6.65 -55.74
C SER A 56 4.04 -6.79 -56.92
N GLY A 57 5.10 -7.57 -56.76
CA GLY A 57 6.13 -7.80 -57.79
C GLY A 57 5.80 -8.91 -58.80
N ALA A 58 5.38 -8.49 -60.00
CA ALA A 58 5.46 -9.17 -61.32
C ALA A 58 4.33 -10.12 -61.78
N PRO A 59 3.67 -9.80 -62.91
CA PRO A 59 3.12 -10.77 -63.85
C PRO A 59 3.96 -10.82 -65.14
N ALA A 60 4.47 -12.01 -65.51
CA ALA A 60 5.11 -12.27 -66.81
C ALA A 60 4.86 -13.75 -67.21
N PRO A 61 4.99 -14.13 -68.51
CA PRO A 61 3.87 -14.39 -69.39
C PRO A 61 3.66 -15.88 -69.72
N VAL A 62 2.47 -16.20 -70.20
CA VAL A 62 1.99 -17.53 -70.57
C VAL A 62 2.45 -17.96 -71.97
N ALA A 63 3.15 -19.12 -72.07
CA ALA A 63 3.13 -19.97 -73.26
C ALA A 63 3.66 -21.41 -72.99
N ALA A 64 2.89 -22.40 -73.49
CA ALA A 64 3.21 -23.81 -73.74
C ALA A 64 3.04 -24.88 -72.62
N ALA A 65 1.86 -25.52 -72.56
CA ALA A 65 1.71 -26.98 -72.31
C ALA A 65 0.23 -27.43 -72.43
N ALA A 66 -0.20 -27.93 -73.59
CA ALA A 66 -1.55 -28.46 -73.83
C ALA A 66 -1.79 -29.90 -73.27
N GLY A 67 -0.96 -30.35 -72.33
CA GLY A 67 -1.21 -31.50 -71.45
C GLY A 67 -1.22 -31.16 -69.96
N GLY A 68 -0.99 -29.89 -69.60
CA GLY A 68 -0.90 -29.41 -68.22
C GLY A 68 -2.10 -28.56 -67.75
N SER A 69 -3.00 -28.17 -68.65
CA SER A 69 -4.16 -27.34 -68.30
C SER A 69 -5.13 -28.04 -67.34
N GLY A 70 -5.38 -29.34 -67.53
CA GLY A 70 -6.21 -30.11 -66.60
C GLY A 70 -5.59 -30.25 -65.20
N GLN A 71 -4.28 -30.43 -65.11
CA GLN A 71 -3.57 -30.52 -63.81
C GLN A 71 -3.43 -29.15 -63.13
N ALA A 72 -3.25 -28.07 -63.90
CA ALA A 72 -3.22 -26.71 -63.40
C ALA A 72 -4.62 -26.24 -62.93
N ASP A 73 -5.68 -26.56 -63.67
CA ASP A 73 -7.05 -26.29 -63.24
C ASP A 73 -7.45 -27.13 -62.01
N GLU A 74 -6.98 -28.37 -61.91
CA GLU A 74 -7.21 -29.21 -60.73
C GLU A 74 -6.41 -28.73 -59.51
N ALA A 75 -5.19 -28.19 -59.72
CA ALA A 75 -4.41 -27.55 -58.67
C ALA A 75 -5.06 -26.24 -58.19
N LEU A 76 -5.51 -25.40 -59.11
CA LEU A 76 -6.20 -24.14 -58.80
C LEU A 76 -7.54 -24.39 -58.11
N THR A 77 -8.29 -25.43 -58.48
CA THR A 77 -9.55 -25.78 -57.80
C THR A 77 -9.33 -26.34 -56.40
N ARG A 78 -8.22 -27.08 -56.16
CA ARG A 78 -7.80 -27.49 -54.81
C ARG A 78 -7.37 -26.29 -53.97
N GLU A 79 -6.57 -25.40 -54.52
CA GLU A 79 -6.13 -24.18 -53.84
C GLU A 79 -7.30 -23.25 -53.50
N ASN A 80 -8.26 -23.07 -54.40
CA ASN A 80 -9.48 -22.31 -54.11
C ASN A 80 -10.32 -22.95 -53.00
N ARG A 81 -10.35 -24.28 -52.92
CA ARG A 81 -11.05 -25.01 -51.84
C ARG A 81 -10.34 -24.80 -50.51
N ASP A 82 -9.01 -24.88 -50.49
CA ASP A 82 -8.21 -24.65 -49.28
C ASP A 82 -8.26 -23.19 -48.84
N LEU A 83 -8.23 -22.23 -49.76
CA LEU A 83 -8.39 -20.81 -49.47
C LEU A 83 -9.78 -20.52 -48.90
N ARG A 84 -10.83 -21.13 -49.43
CA ARG A 84 -12.19 -21.03 -48.86
C ARG A 84 -12.26 -21.61 -47.45
N ALA A 85 -11.68 -22.79 -47.23
CA ALA A 85 -11.61 -23.40 -45.90
C ALA A 85 -10.83 -22.54 -44.90
N ARG A 86 -9.72 -21.92 -45.34
CA ARG A 86 -8.95 -20.97 -44.53
C ARG A 86 -9.74 -19.70 -44.24
N LEU A 87 -10.49 -19.16 -45.20
CA LEU A 87 -11.34 -17.98 -44.99
C LEU A 87 -12.46 -18.27 -43.98
N ASP A 88 -13.07 -19.45 -44.02
CA ASP A 88 -14.09 -19.86 -43.05
C ASP A 88 -13.49 -20.05 -41.64
N ASP A 89 -12.29 -20.65 -41.53
CA ASP A 89 -11.58 -20.75 -40.25
C ASP A 89 -11.19 -19.37 -39.69
N LEU A 90 -10.69 -18.46 -40.54
CA LEU A 90 -10.40 -17.08 -40.13
C LEU A 90 -11.66 -16.35 -39.68
N ARG A 91 -12.78 -16.54 -40.39
CA ARG A 91 -14.06 -15.93 -40.03
C ARG A 91 -14.56 -16.42 -38.68
N THR A 92 -14.54 -17.73 -38.43
CA THR A 92 -14.97 -18.29 -37.14
C THR A 92 -14.05 -17.85 -35.99
N ARG A 93 -12.74 -17.73 -36.23
CA ARG A 93 -11.80 -17.16 -35.25
C ARG A 93 -12.12 -15.69 -34.96
N PHE A 94 -12.41 -14.89 -35.98
CA PHE A 94 -12.78 -13.48 -35.80
C PHE A 94 -14.12 -13.33 -35.05
N GLU A 95 -15.12 -14.14 -35.36
CA GLU A 95 -16.40 -14.18 -34.63
C GLU A 95 -16.19 -14.60 -33.16
N LYS A 96 -15.28 -15.55 -32.91
CA LYS A 96 -14.92 -15.97 -31.54
C LYS A 96 -14.17 -14.90 -30.78
N GLU A 97 -13.20 -14.22 -31.41
CA GLU A 97 -12.45 -13.12 -30.79
C GLU A 97 -13.33 -11.90 -30.53
N THR A 98 -14.24 -11.55 -31.45
CA THR A 98 -15.19 -10.45 -31.24
C THR A 98 -16.18 -10.77 -30.12
N ALA A 99 -16.67 -12.01 -30.04
CA ALA A 99 -17.50 -12.46 -28.91
C ALA A 99 -16.72 -12.46 -27.58
N ALA A 100 -15.44 -12.88 -27.59
CA ALA A 100 -14.58 -12.83 -26.40
C ALA A 100 -14.29 -11.40 -25.95
N ARG A 101 -14.05 -10.48 -26.89
CA ARG A 101 -13.88 -9.04 -26.60
C ARG A 101 -15.15 -8.43 -26.01
N ALA A 102 -16.32 -8.72 -26.58
CA ALA A 102 -17.60 -8.25 -26.05
C ALA A 102 -17.90 -8.82 -24.64
N ALA A 103 -17.52 -10.08 -24.37
CA ALA A 103 -17.64 -10.67 -23.04
C ALA A 103 -16.66 -10.06 -22.03
N ALA A 104 -15.44 -9.75 -22.46
CA ALA A 104 -14.44 -9.07 -21.63
C ALA A 104 -14.89 -7.64 -21.29
N GLU A 105 -15.45 -6.90 -22.24
CA GLU A 105 -16.00 -5.56 -22.04
C GLU A 105 -17.17 -5.56 -21.05
N LYS A 106 -18.08 -6.54 -21.14
CA LYS A 106 -19.16 -6.72 -20.15
C LYS A 106 -18.61 -6.99 -18.75
N ARG A 107 -17.61 -7.86 -18.62
CA ARG A 107 -16.95 -8.15 -17.33
C ARG A 107 -16.23 -6.93 -16.77
N ALA A 108 -15.55 -6.15 -17.62
CA ALA A 108 -14.92 -4.90 -17.22
C ALA A 108 -15.97 -3.90 -16.70
N GLY A 109 -17.08 -3.73 -17.41
CA GLY A 109 -18.17 -2.85 -16.98
C GLY A 109 -18.91 -3.32 -15.72
N GLU A 110 -18.95 -4.62 -15.44
CA GLU A 110 -19.45 -5.17 -14.16
C GLU A 110 -18.47 -4.93 -13.02
N LEU A 111 -17.17 -5.13 -13.27
CA LEU A 111 -16.12 -4.85 -12.30
C LEU A 111 -16.08 -3.36 -11.94
N GLU A 112 -16.16 -2.46 -12.93
CA GLU A 112 -16.25 -1.01 -12.68
C GLU A 112 -17.48 -0.64 -11.86
N ARG A 113 -18.65 -1.24 -12.15
CA ARG A 113 -19.86 -1.02 -11.35
C ARG A 113 -19.69 -1.53 -9.92
N SER A 114 -19.05 -2.68 -9.72
CA SER A 114 -18.76 -3.21 -8.38
C SER A 114 -17.74 -2.36 -7.62
N ALA A 115 -16.72 -1.84 -8.31
CA ALA A 115 -15.71 -0.96 -7.74
C ALA A 115 -16.35 0.37 -7.30
N ARG A 116 -17.21 0.96 -8.13
CA ARG A 116 -17.96 2.18 -7.76
C ARG A 116 -18.87 1.95 -6.56
N ALA A 117 -19.55 0.80 -6.48
CA ALA A 117 -20.39 0.46 -5.33
C ALA A 117 -19.56 0.29 -4.04
N ASN A 118 -18.39 -0.36 -4.13
CA ASN A 118 -17.48 -0.52 -3.00
C ASN A 118 -16.90 0.83 -2.53
N ASP A 119 -16.53 1.72 -3.45
CA ASP A 119 -16.06 3.08 -3.13
C ASP A 119 -17.15 3.93 -2.46
N GLU A 120 -18.39 3.81 -2.92
CA GLU A 120 -19.53 4.50 -2.32
C GLU A 120 -19.83 3.97 -0.91
N GLN A 121 -19.74 2.65 -0.71
CA GLN A 121 -19.84 2.04 0.62
C GLN A 121 -18.70 2.48 1.54
N ALA A 122 -17.45 2.51 1.05
CA ALA A 122 -16.30 2.97 1.83
C ALA A 122 -16.43 4.44 2.25
N LYS A 123 -16.94 5.31 1.36
CA LYS A 123 -17.27 6.71 1.70
C LYS A 123 -18.35 6.79 2.78
N GLY A 124 -19.39 5.96 2.68
CA GLY A 124 -20.46 5.89 3.68
C GLY A 124 -19.95 5.44 5.06
N ASP A 125 -19.05 4.48 5.11
CA ASP A 125 -18.49 3.98 6.36
C ASP A 125 -17.49 4.96 6.98
N ASN A 126 -16.64 5.61 6.17
CA ASN A 126 -15.79 6.70 6.66
C ASN A 126 -16.61 7.86 7.22
N ALA A 127 -17.69 8.28 6.56
CA ALA A 127 -18.56 9.35 7.08
C ALA A 127 -19.23 8.99 8.42
N LYS A 128 -19.53 7.70 8.66
CA LYS A 128 -20.03 7.23 9.96
C LYS A 128 -18.94 7.29 11.03
N VAL A 129 -17.70 6.90 10.68
CA VAL A 129 -16.55 6.98 11.59
C VAL A 129 -16.27 8.43 11.97
N ASP A 130 -16.25 9.35 11.00
CA ASP A 130 -16.04 10.77 11.25
C ASP A 130 -17.12 11.34 12.18
N LYS A 131 -18.39 10.98 11.95
CA LYS A 131 -19.49 11.38 12.84
C LYS A 131 -19.34 10.80 14.25
N ALA A 132 -18.88 9.56 14.38
CA ALA A 132 -18.62 8.93 15.67
C ALA A 132 -17.44 9.57 16.41
N GLN A 133 -16.38 9.97 15.68
CA GLN A 133 -15.24 10.70 16.23
C GLN A 133 -15.65 12.08 16.72
N LEU A 134 -16.37 12.86 15.91
CA LEU A 134 -16.90 14.17 16.33
C LEU A 134 -17.78 14.06 17.58
N GLY A 135 -18.64 13.03 17.65
CA GLY A 135 -19.45 12.78 18.84
C GLY A 135 -18.63 12.33 20.05
N ALA A 136 -17.50 11.65 19.86
CA ALA A 136 -16.57 11.30 20.94
C ALA A 136 -15.80 12.53 21.43
N ASP A 137 -15.32 13.36 20.52
CA ASP A 137 -14.60 14.60 20.83
C ASP A 137 -15.50 15.59 21.59
N GLU A 138 -16.77 15.71 21.22
CA GLU A 138 -17.74 16.53 21.96
C GLU A 138 -17.98 15.99 23.38
N ARG A 139 -18.02 14.66 23.55
CA ARG A 139 -18.11 14.05 24.89
C ARG A 139 -16.84 14.26 25.71
N ILE A 140 -15.67 14.19 25.09
CA ILE A 140 -14.39 14.46 25.75
C ILE A 140 -14.34 15.95 26.16
N ALA A 141 -14.73 16.86 25.28
CA ALA A 141 -14.78 18.28 25.57
C ALA A 141 -15.73 18.61 26.74
N THR A 142 -16.93 18.02 26.76
CA THR A 142 -17.88 18.21 27.87
C THR A 142 -17.40 17.64 29.19
N VAL A 143 -16.71 16.49 29.18
CA VAL A 143 -16.10 15.91 30.39
C VAL A 143 -14.95 16.78 30.89
N ASN A 144 -14.09 17.27 30.00
CA ASN A 144 -12.97 18.14 30.35
C ASN A 144 -13.45 19.48 30.91
N ALA A 145 -14.49 20.09 30.34
CA ALA A 145 -15.09 21.32 30.87
C ALA A 145 -15.65 21.12 32.29
N ARG A 146 -16.34 19.99 32.54
CA ARG A 146 -16.82 19.65 33.89
C ARG A 146 -15.68 19.41 34.88
N ALA A 147 -14.57 18.83 34.43
CA ALA A 147 -13.38 18.65 35.26
C ALA A 147 -12.75 20.00 35.63
N GLN A 148 -12.62 20.92 34.67
CA GLN A 148 -12.11 22.28 34.90
C GLN A 148 -12.99 23.07 35.88
N GLU A 149 -14.31 23.05 35.71
CA GLU A 149 -15.23 23.69 36.66
C GLU A 149 -15.11 23.11 38.08
N ALA A 150 -14.89 21.79 38.20
CA ALA A 150 -14.69 21.14 39.49
C ALA A 150 -13.36 21.55 40.13
N GLU A 151 -12.29 21.66 39.35
CA GLU A 151 -10.99 22.15 39.81
C GLU A 151 -11.05 23.62 40.26
N GLU A 152 -11.71 24.49 39.49
CA GLU A 152 -11.91 25.89 39.86
C GLU A 152 -12.69 26.03 41.17
N ARG A 153 -13.77 25.26 41.33
CA ARG A 153 -14.53 25.25 42.59
C ARG A 153 -13.69 24.74 43.76
N ALA A 154 -12.85 23.74 43.55
CA ALA A 154 -11.93 23.25 44.58
C ALA A 154 -10.90 24.33 44.95
N GLN A 155 -10.30 25.02 43.98
CA GLN A 155 -9.36 26.12 44.20
C GLN A 155 -10.01 27.28 44.95
N GLN A 156 -11.24 27.68 44.57
CA GLN A 156 -11.99 28.72 45.28
C GLN A 156 -12.26 28.35 46.73
N ARG A 157 -12.58 27.08 47.02
CA ARG A 157 -12.76 26.61 48.41
C ARG A 157 -11.46 26.64 49.20
N ILE A 158 -10.33 26.28 48.59
CA ILE A 158 -9.01 26.37 49.23
C ILE A 158 -8.66 27.84 49.51
N GLN A 159 -8.86 28.75 48.55
CA GLN A 159 -8.62 30.17 48.76
C GLN A 159 -9.51 30.77 49.85
N ALA A 160 -10.80 30.41 49.88
CA ALA A 160 -11.71 30.85 50.93
C ALA A 160 -11.31 30.31 52.31
N ALA A 161 -10.85 29.05 52.39
CA ALA A 161 -10.34 28.48 53.63
C ALA A 161 -9.06 29.19 54.10
N ASN A 162 -8.12 29.48 53.19
CA ASN A 162 -6.89 30.21 53.51
C ASN A 162 -7.19 31.64 53.97
N ALA A 163 -8.10 32.35 53.29
CA ALA A 163 -8.50 33.71 53.69
C ALA A 163 -9.21 33.74 55.05
N ALA A 164 -10.00 32.70 55.37
CA ALA A 164 -10.62 32.56 56.69
C ALA A 164 -9.56 32.28 57.77
N ALA A 165 -8.55 31.45 57.47
CA ALA A 165 -7.43 31.20 58.37
C ALA A 165 -6.62 32.48 58.63
N GLU A 166 -6.29 33.26 57.60
CA GLU A 166 -5.59 34.55 57.74
C GLU A 166 -6.37 35.56 58.58
N LYS A 167 -7.70 35.64 58.40
CA LYS A 167 -8.56 36.50 59.24
C LYS A 167 -8.56 36.04 60.70
N ALA A 168 -8.64 34.73 60.95
CA ALA A 168 -8.58 34.18 62.31
C ALA A 168 -7.22 34.44 62.96
N GLU A 169 -6.11 34.35 62.20
CA GLU A 169 -4.78 34.70 62.69
C GLU A 169 -4.61 36.20 62.97
N ALA A 170 -5.18 37.06 62.13
CA ALA A 170 -5.18 38.50 62.35
C ALA A 170 -5.99 38.90 63.59
N GLU A 171 -7.17 38.31 63.79
CA GLU A 171 -7.98 38.49 65.00
C GLU A 171 -7.25 37.96 66.25
N ALA A 172 -6.54 36.83 66.13
CA ALA A 172 -5.73 36.28 67.22
C ALA A 172 -4.55 37.21 67.58
N LYS A 173 -3.86 37.78 66.58
CA LYS A 173 -2.80 38.78 66.79
C LYS A 173 -3.35 40.07 67.40
N GLN A 174 -4.48 40.58 66.93
CA GLN A 174 -5.14 41.76 67.53
C GLN A 174 -5.57 41.50 68.98
N ARG A 175 -6.05 40.29 69.32
CA ARG A 175 -6.33 39.91 70.72
C ARG A 175 -5.06 39.81 71.56
N GLN A 176 -3.94 39.35 71.00
CA GLN A 176 -2.65 39.33 71.70
C GLN A 176 -2.09 40.75 71.91
N GLU A 177 -2.21 41.64 70.93
CA GLU A 177 -1.79 43.05 71.05
C GLU A 177 -2.70 43.84 72.01
N ALA A 178 -4.02 43.59 72.00
CA ALA A 178 -4.96 44.16 72.97
C ALA A 178 -4.71 43.65 74.40
N ALA A 179 -4.28 42.40 74.57
CA ALA A 179 -3.83 41.86 75.85
C ALA A 179 -2.48 42.44 76.31
N ALA A 180 -1.63 42.92 75.38
CA ALA A 180 -0.36 43.57 75.69
C ALA A 180 -0.46 45.08 76.00
N ALA A 181 -1.59 45.73 75.67
CA ALA A 181 -1.82 47.17 75.84
C ALA A 181 -2.54 47.57 77.15
N GLN A 182 -2.88 46.64 78.04
CA GLN A 182 -3.32 46.96 79.41
C GLN A 182 -2.10 47.05 80.35
N PRO A 183 -1.86 48.19 81.04
CA PRO A 183 -0.84 48.26 82.08
C PRO A 183 -1.33 47.57 83.35
N ALA A 184 -0.48 46.72 83.93
CA ALA A 184 -0.61 46.22 85.28
C ALA A 184 -0.27 47.30 86.33
N ALA A 185 -0.98 47.30 87.48
CA ALA A 185 -0.44 47.36 88.87
C ALA A 185 -1.39 48.07 89.89
N PRO A 186 -1.30 47.84 91.23
CA PRO A 186 -0.72 46.70 91.99
C PRO A 186 -1.47 46.26 93.31
N ALA A 187 -0.96 45.16 93.92
CA ALA A 187 -1.00 44.72 95.34
C ALA A 187 -2.35 44.22 95.96
N ALA A 188 -2.44 43.19 96.81
CA ALA A 188 -1.47 42.60 97.75
C ALA A 188 -1.78 41.12 98.15
N ALA A 189 -0.69 40.37 98.40
CA ALA A 189 -0.42 39.40 99.48
C ALA A 189 -1.42 38.28 99.86
N ALA A 190 -1.04 37.02 99.60
CA ALA A 190 -0.51 36.05 100.60
C ALA A 190 -0.38 34.63 99.96
N THR A 191 0.85 34.12 99.72
CA THR A 191 1.54 32.97 100.38
C THR A 191 0.77 31.64 100.40
N ASP A 192 1.32 30.44 100.23
CA ASP A 192 2.61 29.84 99.83
C ASP A 192 2.31 28.32 99.71
N GLY A 193 3.17 27.54 99.04
CA GLY A 193 3.34 26.12 99.38
C GLY A 193 2.76 25.10 98.40
N GLY A 194 3.67 24.49 97.63
CA GLY A 194 3.49 23.15 97.09
C GLY A 194 3.65 22.05 98.16
N ALA A 195 3.02 20.91 97.85
CA ALA A 195 3.24 19.56 98.37
C ALA A 195 3.06 19.29 99.89
N GLY A 196 2.04 18.47 100.20
CA GLY A 196 2.10 17.55 101.35
C GLY A 196 0.86 17.46 102.23
N GLN A 197 0.12 16.36 102.03
CA GLN A 197 -0.68 15.61 103.02
C GLN A 197 -2.09 16.08 103.43
N MET A 198 -3.03 15.22 103.00
CA MET A 198 -4.06 14.54 103.78
C MET A 198 -5.07 15.34 104.62
N ALA A 199 -6.32 14.94 104.34
CA ALA A 199 -7.34 14.57 105.31
C ALA A 199 -8.22 15.66 105.92
N ALA A 200 -9.51 15.40 105.68
CA ALA A 200 -10.61 15.48 106.62
C ALA A 200 -11.41 16.79 106.73
N ALA A 201 -12.72 16.54 106.74
CA ALA A 201 -13.76 17.26 107.45
C ALA A 201 -14.48 18.41 106.72
N ALA A 202 -15.65 18.00 106.19
CA ALA A 202 -16.96 18.51 106.62
C ALA A 202 -17.49 19.83 106.01
N GLY A 203 -18.53 19.66 105.19
CA GLY A 203 -19.69 20.56 105.20
C GLY A 203 -19.81 21.51 104.01
N GLY A 204 -20.39 21.04 102.90
CA GLY A 204 -20.85 21.91 101.79
C GLY A 204 -20.65 21.38 100.36
N GLY A 205 -20.42 20.08 100.17
CA GLY A 205 -19.98 19.47 98.90
C GLY A 205 -21.06 18.88 97.98
N ALA A 206 -22.24 19.50 97.82
CA ALA A 206 -23.34 18.90 97.04
C ALA A 206 -23.58 19.51 95.63
N GLY A 207 -23.15 20.74 95.35
CA GLY A 207 -23.45 21.44 94.07
C GLY A 207 -22.34 21.41 93.02
N ALA A 208 -21.09 21.74 93.40
CA ALA A 208 -19.97 21.87 92.47
C ALA A 208 -19.41 20.50 92.00
N SER A 209 -19.41 19.52 92.89
CA SER A 209 -19.05 18.12 92.60
C SER A 209 -20.04 17.47 91.62
N GLY A 210 -21.33 17.77 91.74
CA GLY A 210 -22.37 17.32 90.81
C GLY A 210 -22.20 17.88 89.40
N LEU A 211 -21.79 19.16 89.29
CA LEU A 211 -21.53 19.79 87.98
C LEU A 211 -20.24 19.28 87.32
N ILE A 212 -19.17 19.02 88.10
CA ILE A 212 -17.93 18.43 87.56
C ILE A 212 -18.18 16.98 87.10
N ALA A 213 -18.96 16.20 87.85
CA ALA A 213 -19.35 14.85 87.44
C ALA A 213 -20.23 14.85 86.17
N LEU A 214 -21.14 15.83 86.04
CA LEU A 214 -21.92 16.01 84.82
C LEU A 214 -21.04 16.44 83.64
N ALA A 215 -20.09 17.33 83.86
CA ALA A 215 -19.17 17.79 82.82
C ALA A 215 -18.21 16.68 82.35
N GLN A 216 -17.69 15.86 83.27
CA GLN A 216 -16.89 14.68 82.93
C GLN A 216 -17.72 13.65 82.17
N ARG A 217 -18.96 13.40 82.60
CA ARG A 217 -19.87 12.48 81.91
C ARG A 217 -20.21 12.96 80.49
N LEU A 218 -20.50 14.25 80.33
CA LEU A 218 -20.75 14.85 79.01
C LEU A 218 -19.50 14.80 78.13
N HIS A 219 -18.33 15.00 78.71
CA HIS A 219 -17.05 14.89 77.99
C HIS A 219 -16.80 13.47 77.52
N ASP A 220 -16.95 12.47 78.40
CA ASP A 220 -16.78 11.06 78.07
C ASP A 220 -17.81 10.62 77.02
N GLU A 221 -19.03 11.13 77.09
CA GLU A 221 -20.09 10.90 76.10
C GLU A 221 -19.71 11.47 74.73
N HIS A 222 -19.26 12.73 74.65
CA HIS A 222 -18.78 13.31 73.39
C HIS A 222 -17.51 12.66 72.85
N VAL A 223 -16.61 12.19 73.73
CA VAL A 223 -15.44 11.41 73.31
C VAL A 223 -15.88 10.07 72.72
N ALA A 224 -16.84 9.38 73.33
CA ALA A 224 -17.40 8.13 72.81
C ALA A 224 -18.15 8.34 71.48
N GLU A 225 -18.92 9.41 71.36
CA GLU A 225 -19.59 9.81 70.11
C GLU A 225 -18.58 10.14 69.01
N GLY A 226 -17.52 10.89 69.34
CA GLY A 226 -16.44 11.21 68.40
C GLY A 226 -15.68 9.98 67.94
N GLN A 227 -15.40 9.03 68.85
CA GLN A 227 -14.80 7.74 68.50
C GLN A 227 -15.73 6.93 67.58
N SER A 228 -17.02 6.85 67.91
CA SER A 228 -18.03 6.18 67.08
C SER A 228 -18.12 6.79 65.68
N GLN A 229 -18.10 8.10 65.56
CA GLN A 229 -18.12 8.81 64.28
C GLN A 229 -16.83 8.58 63.48
N ARG A 230 -15.67 8.64 64.14
CA ARG A 230 -14.38 8.32 63.50
C ARG A 230 -14.36 6.91 62.94
N ASP A 231 -14.79 5.93 63.73
CA ASP A 231 -14.78 4.52 63.31
C ASP A 231 -15.76 4.26 62.18
N LYS A 232 -16.92 4.94 62.17
CA LYS A 232 -17.86 4.92 61.03
C LYS A 232 -17.21 5.49 59.76
N LEU A 233 -16.55 6.64 59.84
CA LEU A 233 -15.88 7.25 58.70
C LEU A 233 -14.75 6.39 58.16
N ILE A 234 -13.95 5.77 59.04
CA ILE A 234 -12.88 4.85 58.64
C ILE A 234 -13.48 3.63 57.95
N ALA A 235 -14.55 3.04 58.48
CA ALA A 235 -15.21 1.90 57.86
C ALA A 235 -15.81 2.25 56.49
N GLU A 236 -16.43 3.42 56.35
CA GLU A 236 -16.94 3.90 55.05
C GLU A 236 -15.82 4.17 54.05
N ALA A 237 -14.71 4.78 54.50
CA ALA A 237 -13.55 5.04 53.66
C ALA A 237 -12.88 3.74 53.19
N GLN A 238 -12.74 2.75 54.08
CA GLN A 238 -12.22 1.42 53.75
C GLN A 238 -13.11 0.71 52.74
N ARG A 239 -14.44 0.73 52.93
CA ARG A 239 -15.39 0.16 51.96
C ARG A 239 -15.26 0.79 50.57
N LYS A 240 -15.20 2.12 50.51
CA LYS A 240 -15.03 2.84 49.24
C LYS A 240 -13.68 2.55 48.59
N HIS A 241 -12.62 2.47 49.39
CA HIS A 241 -11.30 2.08 48.90
C HIS A 241 -11.33 0.68 48.27
N ASP A 242 -11.89 -0.30 48.98
CA ASP A 242 -11.93 -1.69 48.51
C ASP A 242 -12.82 -1.83 47.26
N GLU A 243 -13.91 -1.07 47.19
CA GLU A 243 -14.76 -0.97 45.99
C GLU A 243 -13.99 -0.36 44.80
N LEU A 244 -13.24 0.72 45.01
CA LEU A 244 -12.43 1.33 43.96
C LEU A 244 -11.30 0.42 43.49
N VAL A 245 -10.64 -0.28 44.42
CA VAL A 245 -9.59 -1.25 44.07
C VAL A 245 -10.20 -2.42 43.30
N SER A 246 -11.32 -2.97 43.75
CA SER A 246 -11.99 -4.08 43.06
C SER A 246 -12.49 -3.69 41.66
N THR A 247 -13.10 -2.51 41.51
CA THR A 247 -13.54 -2.01 40.20
C THR A 247 -12.37 -1.67 39.29
N GLY A 248 -11.27 -1.14 39.84
CA GLY A 248 -10.02 -0.91 39.13
C GLY A 248 -9.38 -2.20 38.63
N GLN A 249 -9.28 -3.22 39.50
CA GLN A 249 -8.77 -4.54 39.15
C GLN A 249 -9.64 -5.22 38.09
N GLY A 250 -10.96 -5.21 38.24
CA GLY A 250 -11.87 -5.80 37.26
C GLY A 250 -11.74 -5.16 35.87
N LYS A 251 -11.65 -3.82 35.81
CA LYS A 251 -11.41 -3.11 34.54
C LYS A 251 -10.03 -3.43 33.96
N HIS A 252 -9.00 -3.49 34.80
CA HIS A 252 -7.65 -3.83 34.36
C HIS A 252 -7.62 -5.22 33.71
N ASP A 253 -8.20 -6.22 34.38
CA ASP A 253 -8.27 -7.59 33.87
C ASP A 253 -9.07 -7.68 32.57
N GLU A 254 -10.16 -6.91 32.45
CA GLU A 254 -10.94 -6.81 31.21
C GLU A 254 -10.12 -6.19 30.06
N PHE A 255 -9.37 -5.12 30.33
CA PHE A 255 -8.48 -4.51 29.33
C PHE A 255 -7.35 -5.43 28.92
N VAL A 256 -6.75 -6.14 29.88
CA VAL A 256 -5.69 -7.12 29.60
C VAL A 256 -6.26 -8.25 28.75
N LYS A 257 -7.42 -8.81 29.09
CA LYS A 257 -8.07 -9.87 28.33
C LYS A 257 -8.45 -9.41 26.91
N THR A 258 -9.00 -8.21 26.78
CA THR A 258 -9.36 -7.64 25.48
C THR A 258 -8.12 -7.34 24.64
N GLY A 259 -7.06 -6.82 25.26
CA GLY A 259 -5.77 -6.55 24.62
C GLY A 259 -5.09 -7.84 24.16
N GLN A 260 -5.08 -8.88 25.00
CA GLN A 260 -4.55 -10.20 24.65
C GLN A 260 -5.35 -10.81 23.49
N GLY A 261 -6.68 -10.79 23.54
CA GLY A 261 -7.52 -11.30 22.45
C GLY A 261 -7.27 -10.59 21.12
N LYS A 262 -7.19 -9.24 21.12
CA LYS A 262 -6.86 -8.48 19.91
C LYS A 262 -5.45 -8.77 19.40
N ARG A 263 -4.47 -8.87 20.30
CA ARG A 263 -3.08 -9.22 19.93
C ARG A 263 -3.02 -10.58 19.27
N ASP A 264 -3.66 -11.58 19.87
CA ASP A 264 -3.64 -12.95 19.36
C ASP A 264 -4.39 -13.05 18.03
N GLN A 265 -5.47 -12.28 17.86
CA GLN A 265 -6.16 -12.11 16.57
C GLN A 265 -5.23 -11.51 15.50
N PHE A 266 -4.55 -10.40 15.78
CA PHE A 266 -3.62 -9.78 14.83
C PHE A 266 -2.43 -10.69 14.50
N ILE A 267 -1.94 -11.45 15.47
CA ILE A 267 -0.90 -12.45 15.22
C ILE A 267 -1.44 -13.54 14.29
N GLY A 268 -2.65 -14.07 14.53
CA GLY A 268 -3.25 -15.10 13.69
C GLY A 268 -3.56 -14.63 12.26
N GLU A 269 -4.08 -13.42 12.11
CA GLU A 269 -4.29 -12.79 10.80
C GLU A 269 -2.96 -12.55 10.09
N GLY A 270 -1.96 -12.02 10.80
CA GLY A 270 -0.62 -11.78 10.27
C GLY A 270 0.08 -13.06 9.83
N THR A 271 0.01 -14.14 10.63
CA THR A 271 0.58 -15.44 10.23
C THR A 271 -0.13 -16.00 9.01
N THR A 272 -1.46 -15.90 8.96
CA THR A 272 -2.24 -16.39 7.80
C THR A 272 -1.88 -15.62 6.52
N GLN A 273 -1.77 -14.29 6.59
CA GLN A 273 -1.38 -13.45 5.44
C GLN A 273 0.06 -13.74 5.01
N ARG A 274 0.98 -13.86 5.96
CA ARG A 274 2.37 -14.21 5.70
C ARG A 274 2.48 -15.56 5.00
N ASP A 275 1.79 -16.57 5.51
CA ASP A 275 1.86 -17.94 4.98
C ASP A 275 1.25 -18.02 3.57
N LYS A 276 0.18 -17.25 3.29
CA LYS A 276 -0.35 -17.06 1.92
C LYS A 276 0.68 -16.42 1.00
N LEU A 277 1.32 -15.33 1.43
CA LEU A 277 2.32 -14.62 0.62
C LEU A 277 3.53 -15.51 0.32
N ILE A 278 3.96 -16.32 1.28
CA ILE A 278 5.02 -17.31 1.08
C ILE A 278 4.59 -18.37 0.05
N SER A 279 3.38 -18.92 0.17
CA SER A 279 2.85 -19.91 -0.79
C SER A 279 2.72 -19.34 -2.21
N ASP A 280 2.20 -18.13 -2.34
CA ASP A 280 2.05 -17.44 -3.63
C ASP A 280 3.43 -17.15 -4.25
N ALA A 281 4.39 -16.68 -3.43
CA ALA A 281 5.75 -16.44 -3.87
C ALA A 281 6.47 -17.73 -4.30
N GLN A 282 6.30 -18.82 -3.55
CA GLN A 282 6.85 -20.14 -3.89
C GLN A 282 6.26 -20.68 -5.20
N THR A 283 4.94 -20.53 -5.39
CA THR A 283 4.26 -20.94 -6.61
C THR A 283 4.77 -20.13 -7.79
N LYS A 284 4.81 -18.80 -7.68
CA LYS A 284 5.30 -17.91 -8.73
C LYS A 284 6.76 -18.18 -9.09
N SER A 285 7.61 -18.42 -8.08
CA SER A 285 9.02 -18.77 -8.29
C SER A 285 9.16 -20.10 -9.04
N THR A 286 8.40 -21.13 -8.63
CA THR A 286 8.44 -22.44 -9.30
C THR A 286 7.96 -22.34 -10.74
N THR A 287 6.90 -21.57 -10.99
CA THR A 287 6.41 -21.31 -12.35
C THR A 287 7.45 -20.58 -13.19
N MET A 288 8.05 -19.49 -12.69
CA MET A 288 9.09 -18.75 -13.41
C MET A 288 10.31 -19.61 -13.73
N VAL A 289 10.73 -20.49 -12.81
CA VAL A 289 11.82 -21.43 -13.05
C VAL A 289 11.44 -22.43 -14.14
N SER A 290 10.24 -23.01 -14.07
CA SER A 290 9.78 -23.96 -15.10
C SER A 290 9.64 -23.33 -16.49
N GLU A 291 9.17 -22.09 -16.57
CA GLU A 291 9.05 -21.33 -17.81
C GLU A 291 10.43 -20.98 -18.37
N ALA A 292 11.37 -20.54 -17.52
CA ALA A 292 12.75 -20.27 -17.92
C ALA A 292 13.46 -21.53 -18.42
N GLU A 293 13.26 -22.68 -17.77
CA GLU A 293 13.79 -23.97 -18.22
C GLU A 293 13.19 -24.39 -19.57
N ALA A 294 11.88 -24.20 -19.78
CA ALA A 294 11.22 -24.48 -21.04
C ALA A 294 11.73 -23.57 -22.17
N GLN A 295 11.90 -22.28 -21.90
CA GLN A 295 12.48 -21.33 -22.85
C GLN A 295 13.93 -21.71 -23.18
N ARG A 296 14.74 -22.04 -22.18
CA ARG A 296 16.13 -22.49 -22.38
C ARG A 296 16.18 -23.72 -23.29
N LYS A 297 15.31 -24.70 -23.04
CA LYS A 297 15.21 -25.90 -23.89
C LYS A 297 14.85 -25.55 -25.32
N LYS A 298 13.85 -24.70 -25.53
CA LYS A 298 13.45 -24.26 -26.87
C LYS A 298 14.59 -23.57 -27.63
N ILE A 299 15.33 -22.69 -26.96
CA ILE A 299 16.50 -22.00 -27.56
C ILE A 299 17.58 -23.01 -27.95
N LEU A 300 17.86 -24.00 -27.11
CA LEU A 300 18.83 -25.05 -27.41
C LEU A 300 18.37 -25.94 -28.59
N ASP A 301 17.09 -26.28 -28.64
CA ASP A 301 16.52 -27.07 -29.74
C ASP A 301 16.59 -26.30 -31.07
N ASP A 302 16.24 -25.00 -31.08
CA ASP A 302 16.38 -24.12 -32.24
C ASP A 302 17.85 -23.96 -32.66
N LEU A 303 18.76 -23.78 -31.70
CA LEU A 303 20.19 -23.63 -32.00
C LEU A 303 20.78 -24.91 -32.59
N ASN A 304 20.36 -26.08 -32.10
CA ASN A 304 20.73 -27.37 -32.68
C ASN A 304 20.15 -27.56 -34.08
N ALA A 305 18.89 -27.16 -34.31
CA ALA A 305 18.28 -27.19 -35.64
C ALA A 305 19.04 -26.29 -36.63
N GLN A 306 19.39 -25.07 -36.22
CA GLN A 306 20.22 -24.17 -37.03
C GLN A 306 21.60 -24.76 -37.31
N LYS A 307 22.26 -25.35 -36.31
CA LYS A 307 23.55 -26.02 -36.47
C LYS A 307 23.46 -27.12 -37.52
N THR A 308 22.47 -28.02 -37.43
CA THR A 308 22.30 -29.11 -38.41
C THR A 308 22.01 -28.58 -39.82
N LYS A 309 21.26 -27.49 -39.95
CA LYS A 309 21.02 -26.82 -41.24
C LYS A 309 22.30 -26.25 -41.83
N ILE A 310 23.12 -25.57 -41.03
CA ILE A 310 24.41 -25.02 -41.46
C ILE A 310 25.35 -26.16 -41.85
N GLU A 311 25.41 -27.25 -41.08
CA GLU A 311 26.21 -28.44 -41.42
C GLU A 311 25.78 -29.07 -42.75
N ALA A 312 24.46 -29.15 -43.02
CA ALA A 312 23.94 -29.62 -44.30
C ALA A 312 24.33 -28.69 -45.46
N GLN A 313 24.25 -27.37 -45.29
CA GLN A 313 24.66 -26.40 -46.30
C GLN A 313 26.16 -26.49 -46.59
N ILE A 314 27.00 -26.71 -45.57
CA ILE A 314 28.44 -26.95 -45.76
C ILE A 314 28.67 -28.23 -46.57
N ALA A 315 27.95 -29.31 -46.28
CA ALA A 315 28.06 -30.57 -47.03
C ALA A 315 27.64 -30.40 -48.50
N GLU A 316 26.59 -29.62 -48.75
CA GLU A 316 26.12 -29.29 -50.10
C GLU A 316 27.15 -28.43 -50.86
N LEU A 317 27.65 -27.36 -50.24
CA LEU A 317 28.65 -26.47 -50.84
C LEU A 317 29.96 -27.19 -51.17
N THR A 318 30.42 -28.08 -50.28
CA THR A 318 31.64 -28.88 -50.51
C THR A 318 31.46 -29.90 -51.64
N THR A 319 30.27 -30.47 -51.78
CA THR A 319 29.93 -31.35 -52.92
C THR A 319 29.88 -30.53 -54.22
N TYR A 320 29.23 -29.37 -54.20
CA TYR A 320 29.17 -28.46 -55.34
C TYR A 320 30.58 -28.02 -55.78
N GLU A 321 31.46 -27.69 -54.84
CA GLU A 321 32.85 -27.32 -55.14
C GLU A 321 33.61 -28.48 -55.80
N ARG A 322 33.48 -29.70 -55.26
CA ARG A 322 34.12 -30.89 -55.84
C ARG A 322 33.64 -31.13 -57.27
N ASP A 323 32.33 -31.03 -57.51
CA ASP A 323 31.75 -31.23 -58.83
C ASP A 323 32.11 -30.11 -59.80
N TYR A 324 32.15 -28.86 -59.33
CA TYR A 324 32.60 -27.71 -60.13
C TYR A 324 34.06 -27.86 -60.54
N ARG A 325 34.95 -28.24 -59.61
CA ARG A 325 36.36 -28.52 -59.90
C ARG A 325 36.53 -29.66 -60.92
N ARG A 326 35.71 -30.72 -60.84
CA ARG A 326 35.70 -31.80 -61.84
C ARG A 326 35.28 -31.27 -63.21
N LYS A 327 34.15 -30.57 -63.31
CA LYS A 327 33.65 -29.96 -64.56
C LYS A 327 34.67 -29.02 -65.19
N LEU A 328 35.33 -28.18 -64.38
CA LEU A 328 36.36 -27.26 -64.85
C LEU A 328 37.57 -28.04 -65.40
N LYS A 329 38.02 -29.09 -64.70
CA LYS A 329 39.13 -29.94 -65.15
C LYS A 329 38.79 -30.67 -66.45
N ASP A 330 37.58 -31.23 -66.56
CA ASP A 330 37.12 -31.94 -67.76
C ASP A 330 36.99 -30.98 -68.96
N PHE A 331 36.48 -29.76 -68.73
CA PHE A 331 36.40 -28.70 -69.75
C PHE A 331 37.79 -28.31 -70.26
N ILE A 332 38.73 -28.01 -69.35
CA ILE A 332 40.11 -27.66 -69.71
C ILE A 332 40.77 -28.82 -70.46
N SER A 333 40.63 -30.06 -69.98
CA SER A 333 41.19 -31.25 -70.64
C SER A 333 40.62 -31.46 -72.05
N THR A 334 39.33 -31.20 -72.24
CA THR A 334 38.66 -31.31 -73.54
C THR A 334 39.16 -30.23 -74.50
N GLN A 335 39.29 -28.97 -74.04
CA GLN A 335 39.86 -27.89 -74.84
C GLN A 335 41.31 -28.17 -75.24
N LEU A 336 42.12 -28.69 -74.32
CA LEU A 336 43.53 -29.05 -74.58
C LEU A 336 43.63 -30.18 -75.62
N LYS A 337 42.83 -31.22 -75.48
CA LYS A 337 42.77 -32.32 -76.45
C LYS A 337 42.28 -31.86 -77.82
N GLY A 338 41.32 -30.92 -77.85
CA GLY A 338 40.88 -30.24 -79.07
C GLY A 338 42.03 -29.52 -79.78
N LEU A 339 42.86 -28.79 -79.04
CA LEU A 339 44.04 -28.11 -79.58
C LEU A 339 45.11 -29.09 -80.09
N GLU A 340 45.37 -30.20 -79.39
CA GLU A 340 46.29 -31.26 -79.87
C GLU A 340 45.77 -31.98 -81.12
N SER A 341 44.46 -32.19 -81.20
CA SER A 341 43.81 -32.82 -82.35
C SER A 341 43.59 -31.87 -83.53
N THR A 342 43.80 -30.56 -83.32
CA THR A 342 43.86 -29.60 -84.42
C THR A 342 45.24 -29.77 -85.05
N PRO A 343 45.37 -30.41 -86.23
CA PRO A 343 46.66 -30.57 -86.86
C PRO A 343 47.23 -29.18 -87.12
N ALA A 344 48.51 -28.98 -86.79
CA ALA A 344 49.23 -27.78 -87.16
C ALA A 344 49.15 -27.61 -88.69
N LEU A 345 48.20 -26.81 -89.15
CA LEU A 345 48.17 -26.29 -90.51
C LEU A 345 49.39 -25.39 -90.62
N ALA A 346 50.39 -25.90 -91.33
CA ALA A 346 51.55 -25.16 -91.76
C ALA A 346 51.12 -23.82 -92.41
N PRO A 347 51.92 -22.75 -92.29
CA PRO A 347 51.62 -21.50 -92.95
C PRO A 347 51.73 -21.70 -94.46
N GLU A 348 50.58 -21.67 -95.16
CA GLU A 348 50.56 -21.49 -96.61
C GLU A 348 51.18 -20.13 -96.92
N THR A 349 52.41 -20.16 -97.41
CA THR A 349 53.08 -19.02 -98.01
C THR A 349 52.33 -18.62 -99.27
N THR A 350 51.43 -17.63 -99.18
CA THR A 350 50.98 -16.90 -100.37
C THR A 350 52.07 -15.92 -100.79
N SER A 351 53.09 -16.50 -101.43
CA SER A 351 54.10 -15.80 -102.20
C SER A 351 53.52 -15.39 -103.57
N SER A 352 53.51 -14.07 -103.81
CA SER A 352 53.93 -13.43 -105.08
C SER A 352 53.13 -13.64 -106.38
N LYS A 353 52.49 -12.53 -106.81
CA LYS A 353 52.39 -11.93 -108.17
C LYS A 353 51.93 -12.77 -109.39
N SER A 354 51.04 -12.08 -110.12
CA SER A 354 50.69 -12.14 -111.56
C SER A 354 49.58 -13.07 -111.98
#